data_AF-A0A355DBW0-F1
#
_entry.id   AF-A0A355DBW0-F1
#
_cell.length_a   1.000
_cell.length_b   1.000
_cell.length_c   1.000
_cell.angle_alpha   90.00
_cell.angle_beta   90.00
_cell.angle_gamma   90.00
#
_symmetry.space_group_name_H-M   'P 1'
#
loop_
_entity.id
_entity.type
_entity.pdbx_description
1 polymer ?
#
loop_
_entity_poly.entity_id
_entity_poly.type
_entity_poly.pdbx_seq_one_letter_code
_entity_poly.pdbx_strand_id
1 'polypeptide(L)'
;MSRFDAIELEILWQSLIATVNEQARALQRSAFSPIVREAGDLANAVFDRRGRMVAQAVTGTPGHINSLAIGAANMLAEFPSDSLVPGDVLITNDPYKTAGQLLDVT
;
A
#
# COMPACT_ATOMS: atom_id res chain seq x y z
N MET A 1 -0.62 26.65 6.19
CA MET A 1 -0.55 25.28 6.79
C MET A 1 -0.47 25.47 8.29
N SER A 2 -1.40 24.91 9.05
CA SER A 2 -1.20 24.80 10.51
C SER A 2 0.01 23.91 10.76
N ARG A 3 0.88 24.33 11.68
CA ARG A 3 2.03 23.54 12.08
C ARG A 3 1.53 22.55 13.12
N PHE A 4 1.60 21.25 12.82
CA PHE A 4 1.34 20.21 13.82
C PHE A 4 2.30 20.39 14.99
N ASP A 5 1.79 20.27 16.21
CA ASP A 5 2.67 20.12 17.37
C ASP A 5 3.26 18.69 17.40
N ALA A 6 4.29 18.48 18.23
CA ALA A 6 5.00 17.20 18.27
C ALA A 6 4.12 16.03 18.76
N ILE A 7 3.15 16.29 19.63
CA ILE A 7 2.23 15.28 20.16
C ILE A 7 1.21 14.91 19.08
N GLU A 8 0.61 15.91 18.44
CA GLU A 8 -0.34 15.70 17.34
C GLU A 8 0.30 14.91 16.19
N LEU A 9 1.52 15.29 15.79
CA LEU A 9 2.25 14.60 14.74
C LEU A 9 2.51 13.12 15.10
N GLU A 10 2.94 12.83 16.33
CA GLU A 10 3.20 11.47 16.76
C GLU A 10 1.92 10.64 16.80
N ILE A 11 0.80 11.21 17.27
CA ILE A 11 -0.50 10.52 17.27
C ILE A 11 -0.93 10.16 15.85
N LEU A 12 -0.84 11.12 14.92
CA LEU A 12 -1.19 10.88 13.51
C LEU A 12 -0.27 9.83 12.87
N TRP A 13 1.03 9.90 13.16
CA TRP A 13 2.00 8.93 12.66
C TRP A 13 1.72 7.53 13.17
N GLN A 14 1.54 7.36 14.48
CA GLN A 14 1.21 6.06 15.08
C GLN A 14 -0.14 5.52 14.57
N SER A 15 -1.12 6.38 14.32
CA SER A 15 -2.39 5.97 13.72
C SER A 15 -2.18 5.40 12.31
N LEU A 16 -1.40 6.06 11.45
CA LEU A 16 -1.11 5.55 10.10
C LEU A 16 -0.38 4.20 10.15
N ILE A 17 0.64 4.09 11.00
CA ILE A 17 1.42 2.86 11.18
C ILE A 17 0.55 1.73 11.74
N ALA A 18 -0.36 2.02 12.68
CA ALA A 18 -1.29 1.03 13.20
C ALA A 18 -2.24 0.52 12.10
N THR A 19 -2.82 1.43 11.30
CA THR A 19 -3.75 1.08 10.22
C THR A 19 -3.10 0.14 9.20
N VAL A 20 -1.93 0.47 8.67
CA VAL A 20 -1.28 -0.36 7.64
C VAL A 20 -0.89 -1.74 8.17
N ASN A 21 -0.46 -1.83 9.43
CA ASN A 21 -0.10 -3.10 10.07
C ASN A 21 -1.34 -3.96 10.36
N GLU A 22 -2.46 -3.34 10.76
CA GLU A 22 -3.71 -4.07 10.97
C GLU A 22 -4.26 -4.64 9.66
N GLN A 23 -4.26 -3.84 8.59
CA GLN A 23 -4.67 -4.26 7.25
C GLN A 23 -3.81 -5.42 6.72
N ALA A 24 -2.48 -5.32 6.84
CA ALA A 24 -1.58 -6.40 6.45
C ALA A 24 -1.88 -7.71 7.20
N ARG A 25 -2.09 -7.63 8.52
CA ARG A 25 -2.47 -8.80 9.34
C ARG A 25 -3.84 -9.36 8.95
N ALA A 26 -4.80 -8.50 8.60
CA ALA A 26 -6.11 -8.94 8.14
C ALA A 26 -6.00 -9.72 6.81
N LEU A 27 -5.25 -9.18 5.85
CA LEU A 27 -4.94 -9.85 4.58
C LEU A 27 -4.28 -11.22 4.83
N GLN A 28 -3.22 -11.25 5.65
CA GLN A 28 -2.51 -12.47 5.99
C GLN A 28 -3.41 -13.55 6.60
N ARG A 29 -4.30 -13.19 7.53
CA ARG A 29 -5.23 -14.15 8.17
C ARG A 29 -6.34 -14.62 7.24
N SER A 30 -6.76 -13.79 6.28
CA SER A 30 -7.77 -14.14 5.30
C SER A 30 -7.22 -14.99 4.15
N ALA A 31 -5.90 -15.00 3.96
CA ALA A 31 -5.28 -15.70 2.86
C ALA A 31 -5.38 -17.23 3.00
N PHE A 32 -5.81 -17.88 1.92
CA PHE A 32 -5.79 -19.33 1.81
C PHE A 32 -4.39 -19.86 1.46
N SER A 33 -3.62 -19.09 0.68
CA SER A 33 -2.28 -19.48 0.23
C SER A 33 -1.28 -19.45 1.39
N PRO A 34 -0.50 -20.52 1.63
CA PRO A 34 0.55 -20.52 2.63
C PRO A 34 1.67 -19.50 2.31
N ILE A 35 1.86 -19.13 1.05
CA ILE A 35 2.83 -18.11 0.62
C ILE A 35 2.48 -16.76 1.27
N VAL A 36 1.21 -16.38 1.26
CA VAL A 36 0.75 -15.15 1.89
C VAL A 36 0.56 -15.33 3.39
N ARG A 37 -0.13 -16.41 3.80
CA ARG A 37 -0.53 -16.64 5.19
C ARG A 37 0.65 -16.92 6.13
N GLU A 38 1.61 -17.73 5.69
CA GLU A 38 2.72 -18.22 6.52
C GLU A 38 4.04 -17.53 6.17
N ALA A 39 4.36 -17.41 4.87
CA ALA A 39 5.60 -16.76 4.45
C ALA A 39 5.51 -15.23 4.43
N GLY A 40 4.31 -14.65 4.51
CA GLY A 40 4.12 -13.20 4.63
C GLY A 40 4.47 -12.43 3.35
N ASP A 41 4.34 -13.07 2.20
CA ASP A 41 4.66 -12.50 0.89
C ASP A 41 3.53 -11.57 0.42
N LEU A 42 3.42 -10.42 1.09
CA LEU A 42 2.45 -9.36 0.83
C LEU A 42 3.01 -8.01 1.28
N ALA A 43 2.60 -6.94 0.63
CA ALA A 43 2.87 -5.57 1.08
C ALA A 43 1.55 -4.80 1.25
N ASN A 44 1.54 -3.84 2.18
CA ASN A 44 0.41 -2.94 2.36
C ASN A 44 0.91 -1.54 2.73
N ALA A 45 0.33 -0.52 2.12
CA ALA A 45 0.75 0.86 2.31
C ALA A 45 -0.39 1.87 2.11
N VAL A 46 -0.23 3.04 2.72
CA VAL A 46 -1.08 4.21 2.54
C VAL A 46 -0.35 5.24 1.70
N PHE A 47 -1.08 5.83 0.74
CA PHE A 47 -0.57 6.81 -0.21
C PHE A 47 -1.28 8.16 -0.04
N ASP A 48 -0.59 9.24 -0.37
CA ASP A 48 -1.23 10.54 -0.53
C ASP A 48 -1.91 10.66 -1.91
N ARG A 49 -2.62 11.78 -2.12
CA ARG A 49 -3.33 12.06 -3.39
C ARG A 49 -2.42 12.15 -4.63
N ARG A 50 -1.10 12.20 -4.45
CA ARG A 50 -0.11 12.27 -5.53
C ARG A 50 0.53 10.90 -5.78
N GLY A 51 0.04 9.84 -5.14
CA GLY A 51 0.59 8.49 -5.24
C GLY A 51 1.92 8.33 -4.50
N ARG A 52 2.27 9.22 -3.56
CA ARG A 52 3.48 9.07 -2.75
C ARG A 52 3.15 8.20 -1.53
N MET A 53 3.95 7.18 -1.28
CA MET A 53 3.79 6.35 -0.10
C MET A 53 4.07 7.16 1.17
N VAL A 54 3.13 7.11 2.12
CA VAL A 54 3.20 7.85 3.40
C VAL A 54 3.55 6.90 4.54
N ALA A 55 2.94 5.73 4.57
CA ALA A 55 3.14 4.71 5.60
C ALA A 55 3.03 3.31 4.98
N GLN A 56 3.73 2.35 5.55
CA GLN A 56 3.70 0.96 5.12
C GLN A 56 3.70 0.01 6.31
N ALA A 57 3.16 -1.18 6.11
CA ALA A 57 3.27 -2.25 7.08
C ALA A 57 4.74 -2.65 7.26
N VAL A 58 5.08 -3.14 8.46
CA VAL A 58 6.43 -3.67 8.77
C VAL A 58 6.63 -5.07 8.16
N THR A 59 5.59 -5.62 7.53
CA THR A 59 5.58 -6.88 6.79
C THR A 59 5.86 -6.64 5.31
N GLY A 60 6.35 -7.67 4.63
CA GLY A 60 6.52 -7.68 3.18
C GLY A 60 7.98 -7.73 2.75
N THR A 61 8.21 -8.40 1.63
CA THR A 61 9.56 -8.51 1.07
C THR A 61 9.97 -7.18 0.44
N PRO A 62 11.26 -6.81 0.45
CA PRO A 62 11.74 -5.57 -0.17
C PRO A 62 11.34 -5.42 -1.65
N GLY A 63 11.17 -6.54 -2.35
CA GLY A 63 10.72 -6.57 -3.75
C GLY A 63 9.31 -6.01 -3.93
N HIS A 64 8.36 -6.44 -3.09
CA HIS A 64 6.97 -5.95 -3.17
C HIS A 64 6.83 -4.51 -2.71
N ILE A 65 7.47 -4.15 -1.60
CA ILE A 65 7.33 -2.82 -1.00
C ILE A 65 7.80 -1.72 -1.94
N ASN A 66 8.98 -1.88 -2.54
CA ASN A 66 9.54 -0.86 -3.44
C ASN A 66 8.70 -0.72 -4.72
N SER A 67 8.19 -1.85 -5.22
CA SER A 67 7.30 -1.91 -6.37
C SER A 67 5.94 -1.25 -6.10
N LEU A 68 5.40 -1.44 -4.89
CA LEU A 68 4.17 -0.79 -4.44
C LEU A 68 4.34 0.74 -4.38
N ALA A 69 5.52 1.22 -3.98
CA ALA A 69 5.85 2.64 -3.92
C ALA A 69 5.69 3.37 -5.26
N ILE A 70 6.09 2.72 -6.35
CA ILE A 70 5.99 3.26 -7.71
C ILE A 70 4.62 2.94 -8.34
N GLY A 71 4.01 1.82 -7.96
CA GLY A 71 2.77 1.31 -8.53
C GLY A 71 1.61 2.28 -8.42
N ALA A 72 1.44 2.92 -7.27
CA ALA A 72 0.37 3.91 -7.07
C ALA A 72 0.50 5.10 -8.03
N ALA A 73 1.71 5.63 -8.23
CA ALA A 73 1.95 6.72 -9.17
C ALA A 73 1.69 6.29 -10.62
N ASN A 74 2.07 5.07 -10.98
CA ASN A 74 1.82 4.50 -12.32
C ASN A 74 0.31 4.31 -12.57
N MET A 75 -0.44 3.82 -11.58
CA MET A 75 -1.90 3.70 -11.67
C MET A 75 -2.56 5.08 -11.83
N LEU A 76 -2.13 6.08 -11.07
CA LEU A 76 -2.68 7.44 -11.18
C LEU A 76 -2.33 8.16 -12.49
N ALA A 77 -1.26 7.74 -13.17
CA ALA A 77 -0.94 8.25 -14.50
C ALA A 77 -1.94 7.75 -15.57
N GLU A 78 -2.51 6.56 -15.37
CA GLU A 78 -3.52 5.96 -16.26
C GLU A 78 -4.95 6.32 -15.85
N PHE A 79 -5.19 6.37 -14.54
CA PHE A 79 -6.47 6.71 -13.92
C PHE A 79 -6.28 7.91 -12.98
N PRO A 80 -6.36 9.14 -13.50
CA PRO A 80 -6.17 10.35 -12.70
C PRO A 80 -7.10 10.38 -11.49
N SER A 81 -6.61 10.85 -10.34
CA SER A 81 -7.35 10.90 -9.07
C SER A 81 -8.74 11.54 -9.18
N ASP A 82 -8.87 12.52 -10.08
CA ASP A 82 -10.05 13.35 -10.25
C ASP A 82 -11.14 12.62 -11.06
N SER A 83 -10.78 11.50 -11.71
CA SER A 83 -11.69 10.61 -12.43
C SER A 83 -12.23 9.48 -11.56
N LEU A 84 -11.61 9.21 -10.41
CA LEU A 84 -12.00 8.15 -9.48
C LEU A 84 -13.12 8.62 -8.56
N VAL A 85 -14.07 7.72 -8.28
CA VAL A 85 -15.17 7.96 -7.35
C VAL A 85 -15.10 7.02 -6.15
N PRO A 86 -15.72 7.37 -5.00
CA PRO A 86 -15.74 6.49 -3.83
C PRO A 86 -16.32 5.12 -4.18
N GLY A 87 -15.54 4.07 -3.92
CA GLY A 87 -15.90 2.67 -4.21
C GLY A 87 -15.12 2.05 -5.37
N ASP A 88 -14.40 2.85 -6.17
CA ASP A 88 -13.54 2.32 -7.22
C ASP A 88 -12.36 1.52 -6.63
N VAL A 89 -12.01 0.43 -7.32
CA VAL A 89 -10.86 -0.43 -7.00
C VAL A 89 -10.04 -0.61 -8.27
N LEU A 90 -8.77 -0.24 -8.21
CA LEU A 90 -7.79 -0.47 -9.27
C LEU A 90 -7.01 -1.74 -8.95
N ILE A 91 -6.82 -2.60 -9.95
CA ILE A 91 -6.08 -3.85 -9.83
C ILE A 91 -5.16 -3.99 -11.03
N THR A 92 -3.90 -4.38 -10.82
CA THR A 92 -2.96 -4.69 -11.89
C THR A 92 -2.00 -5.80 -11.51
N ASN A 93 -1.57 -6.55 -12.52
CA ASN A 93 -0.43 -7.47 -12.45
C ASN A 93 0.61 -7.17 -13.53
N ASP A 94 0.58 -5.97 -14.10
CA ASP A 94 1.56 -5.54 -15.11
C ASP A 94 2.95 -5.43 -14.46
N PRO A 95 3.89 -6.32 -14.82
CA PRO A 95 5.19 -6.38 -14.17
C PRO A 95 6.04 -5.12 -14.40
N TYR A 96 5.72 -4.32 -15.43
CA TYR A 96 6.41 -3.06 -15.71
C TYR A 96 5.87 -1.89 -14.90
N LYS A 97 4.66 -2.00 -14.33
CA LYS A 97 4.03 -0.95 -13.53
C LYS A 97 4.17 -1.19 -12.03
N THR A 98 4.20 -2.43 -11.58
CA THR A 98 4.28 -2.78 -10.16
C THR A 98 5.43 -3.76 -9.88
N ALA A 99 5.14 -5.04 -9.68
CA ALA A 99 5.95 -5.97 -8.89
C ALA A 99 6.91 -6.87 -9.71
N GLY A 100 7.22 -6.51 -10.95
CA GLY A 100 8.30 -7.13 -11.72
C GLY A 100 8.08 -8.58 -12.16
N GLN A 101 7.02 -9.25 -11.70
CA GLN A 101 6.67 -10.62 -12.07
C GLN A 101 5.15 -10.85 -12.05
N LEU A 102 4.69 -11.82 -12.85
CA LEU A 102 3.27 -11.99 -13.21
C LEU A 102 2.36 -12.43 -12.05
N LEU A 103 2.91 -13.14 -11.06
CA LEU A 103 2.14 -13.72 -9.95
C LEU A 103 1.84 -12.70 -8.85
N ASP A 104 2.45 -11.51 -8.92
CA ASP A 104 2.17 -10.42 -8.00
C ASP A 104 1.05 -9.55 -8.52
N VAL A 105 0.03 -9.37 -7.68
CA VAL A 105 -1.14 -8.55 -7.98
C VAL A 105 -1.17 -7.39 -6.99
N THR A 106 -1.37 -6.19 -7.51
CA THR A 106 -1.52 -4.95 -6.74
C THR A 106 -2.90 -4.38 -6.95
#